data_AF-A0A061BSB2-F1
#
_entry.id   AF-A0A061BSB2-F1
#
_cell.length_a   1.000
_cell.length_b   1.000
_cell.length_c   1.000
_cell.angle_alpha   90.00
_cell.angle_beta   90.00
_cell.angle_gamma   90.00
#
_symmetry.space_group_name_H-M   'P 1'
#
loop_
_entity.id
_entity.type
_entity.pdbx_description
1 polymer ?
#
loop_
_entity_poly.entity_id
_entity_poly.type
_entity_poly.pdbx_seq_one_letter_code
_entity_poly.pdbx_strand_id
1 'polypeptide(L)'
;MKNKCIASHSRNQDSATKKALEDIESKLKQVKNLQKNLEGLTDQNSCQKLLENLCAGLETFLGFNKDSKGYDGSGIVYSDLDRLCDGVMGFLSGVLGAVKNENEVITYDNNLQTKLKDVLDTLNTKIGHGRAGLAVSVAAVKGWLEGYEGEVGKKTKAVTDNITHLMNDLTRHKDNIDNEKMSDLSTQIQNWTARAEQYRLHVVAAEKDMKNLDSKLLGKLTPNIQMLFQAMETFKEAAKVEGMKEMYDLADAKMDYIKHYVTKQAGKRSEEIENYLKDRVGKLYIKLDNMKQNEFNMLLLSLDKDAAVAFNKVNYNMNSILNRYGKDIVKEVEGILAAAGRLKGEIQAEKEKLKMQVKQLGLRIEFFRGIFGGVKAEVVEDQSGIEHTLKLTDAIKGLTQQVVQNVQGYVSATLPSELQAALREMTDGIAKAEKSVAKEDGHLDKIANKAESYAKSFEGEAFGSIVEEWIYEILQNVMVKHWFDAYASNNNGRLTESYHSAVKTGLSSEQF
;
A
#
# COMPACT_ATOMS: atom_id res chain seq x y z
N MET A 1 153.67 87.84 25.87
CA MET A 1 154.80 87.31 25.06
C MET A 1 154.37 86.42 23.88
N LYS A 2 153.37 85.52 23.98
CA LYS A 2 152.95 84.63 22.86
C LYS A 2 152.80 85.31 21.48
N ASN A 3 152.21 86.50 21.41
CA ASN A 3 151.93 87.17 20.13
C ASN A 3 153.18 87.64 19.34
N LYS A 4 154.39 87.65 19.94
CA LYS A 4 155.63 87.95 19.19
C LYS A 4 156.26 86.72 18.52
N CYS A 5 155.96 85.49 18.98
CA CYS A 5 156.48 84.27 18.34
C CYS A 5 155.70 83.87 17.07
N ILE A 6 154.43 84.26 16.95
CA ILE A 6 153.62 84.01 15.75
C ILE A 6 154.17 84.80 14.54
N ALA A 7 154.69 86.00 14.76
CA ALA A 7 155.27 86.86 13.72
C ALA A 7 156.67 86.40 13.26
N SER A 8 157.42 85.63 14.07
CA SER A 8 158.76 85.15 13.69
C SER A 8 158.74 83.82 12.93
N HIS A 9 157.78 82.93 13.22
CA HIS A 9 157.69 81.62 12.53
C HIS A 9 156.88 81.65 11.22
N SER A 10 156.11 82.70 10.95
CA SER A 10 155.35 82.86 9.70
C SER A 10 156.20 83.28 8.49
N ARG A 11 157.53 83.47 8.66
CA ARG A 11 158.49 83.72 7.56
C ARG A 11 159.08 82.46 6.93
N ASN A 12 158.98 81.29 7.58
CA ASN A 12 159.51 80.00 7.09
C ASN A 12 158.44 78.91 7.01
N GLN A 13 157.21 79.26 6.63
CA GLN A 13 156.26 78.29 6.06
C GLN A 13 156.31 78.41 4.54
N ASP A 14 156.63 77.32 3.87
CA ASP A 14 156.54 77.24 2.41
C ASP A 14 155.07 77.35 1.95
N SER A 15 154.85 77.50 0.64
CA SER A 15 153.48 77.63 0.11
C SER A 15 152.63 76.39 0.37
N ALA A 16 153.24 75.21 0.46
CA ALA A 16 152.56 73.96 0.79
C ALA A 16 152.02 73.97 2.23
N THR A 17 152.81 74.44 3.21
CA THR A 17 152.42 74.48 4.63
C THR A 17 151.28 75.47 4.86
N LYS A 18 151.30 76.64 4.21
CA LYS A 18 150.16 77.59 4.25
C LYS A 18 148.90 76.99 3.63
N LYS A 19 149.02 76.39 2.44
CA LYS A 19 147.89 75.76 1.74
C LYS A 19 147.28 74.60 2.53
N ALA A 20 148.11 73.81 3.22
CA ALA A 20 147.65 72.77 4.13
C ALA A 20 146.89 73.34 5.34
N LEU A 21 147.31 74.48 5.87
CA LEU A 21 146.65 75.14 6.99
C LEU A 21 145.31 75.76 6.58
N GLU A 22 145.23 76.38 5.40
CA GLU A 22 143.98 76.84 4.78
C GLU A 22 143.00 75.70 4.50
N ASP A 23 143.48 74.54 4.00
CA ASP A 23 142.64 73.36 3.75
C ASP A 23 142.16 72.71 5.07
N ILE A 24 143.00 72.70 6.11
CA ILE A 24 142.60 72.30 7.47
C ILE A 24 141.53 73.25 8.01
N GLU A 25 141.69 74.57 7.93
CA GLU A 25 140.67 75.54 8.37
C GLU A 25 139.36 75.39 7.60
N SER A 26 139.43 75.16 6.29
CA SER A 26 138.28 74.85 5.42
C SER A 26 137.54 73.59 5.90
N LYS A 27 138.26 72.49 6.11
CA LYS A 27 137.69 71.23 6.65
C LYS A 27 137.12 71.41 8.05
N LEU A 28 137.79 72.15 8.93
CA LEU A 28 137.33 72.41 10.30
C LEU A 28 136.06 73.27 10.31
N LYS A 29 135.94 74.22 9.35
CA LYS A 29 134.71 74.98 9.10
C LYS A 29 133.59 74.09 8.55
N GLN A 30 133.89 73.17 7.63
CA GLN A 30 132.92 72.17 7.15
C GLN A 30 132.43 71.26 8.29
N VAL A 31 133.32 70.73 9.12
CA VAL A 31 132.97 69.87 10.27
C VAL A 31 132.10 70.61 11.28
N LYS A 32 132.39 71.88 11.60
CA LYS A 32 131.51 72.70 12.45
C LYS A 32 130.14 72.96 11.82
N ASN A 33 130.08 73.14 10.50
CA ASN A 33 128.81 73.33 9.79
C ASN A 33 127.99 72.02 9.76
N LEU A 34 128.65 70.87 9.57
CA LEU A 34 128.03 69.55 9.68
C LEU A 34 127.51 69.29 11.10
N GLN A 35 128.30 69.57 12.14
CA GLN A 35 127.87 69.45 13.53
C GLN A 35 126.61 70.28 13.80
N LYS A 36 126.58 71.54 13.35
CA LYS A 36 125.42 72.43 13.51
C LYS A 36 124.20 71.95 12.71
N ASN A 37 124.40 71.41 11.51
CA ASN A 37 123.31 70.86 10.69
C ASN A 37 122.76 69.54 11.24
N LEU A 38 123.56 68.79 11.99
CA LEU A 38 123.20 67.52 12.64
C LEU A 38 122.71 67.70 14.08
N GLU A 39 122.74 68.91 14.64
CA GLU A 39 122.49 69.18 16.06
C GLU A 39 121.12 68.65 16.53
N GLY A 40 120.08 68.81 15.71
CA GLY A 40 118.73 68.27 15.94
C GLY A 40 118.55 66.76 15.71
N LEU A 41 119.59 66.06 15.22
CA LEU A 41 119.67 64.59 15.12
C LEU A 41 120.66 63.99 16.13
N THR A 42 121.48 64.80 16.79
CA THR A 42 122.42 64.37 17.85
C THR A 42 121.90 64.64 19.26
N ASP A 43 120.95 65.56 19.43
CA ASP A 43 120.24 65.72 20.70
C ASP A 43 119.21 64.58 20.89
N GLN A 44 119.34 63.86 22.01
CA GLN A 44 118.51 62.69 22.33
C GLN A 44 117.02 63.05 22.45
N ASN A 45 116.70 64.22 23.00
CA ASN A 45 115.30 64.67 23.14
C ASN A 45 114.68 64.99 21.78
N SER A 46 115.43 65.66 20.89
CA SER A 46 115.00 65.98 19.53
C SER A 46 114.79 64.72 18.69
N CYS A 47 115.70 63.74 18.81
CA CYS A 47 115.58 62.45 18.11
C CYS A 47 114.40 61.62 18.61
N GLN A 48 114.18 61.55 19.94
CA GLN A 48 113.01 60.88 20.52
C GLN A 48 111.71 61.53 20.04
N LYS A 49 111.61 62.87 20.11
CA LYS A 49 110.41 63.61 19.70
C LYS A 49 110.12 63.47 18.20
N LEU A 50 111.15 63.36 17.36
CA LEU A 50 110.99 63.06 15.93
C LEU A 50 110.37 61.66 15.72
N LEU A 51 110.87 60.64 16.42
CA LEU A 51 110.33 59.27 16.33
C LEU A 51 108.91 59.17 16.89
N GLU A 52 108.63 59.80 18.03
CA GLU A 52 107.28 59.87 18.61
C GLU A 52 106.29 60.53 17.65
N ASN A 53 106.66 61.67 17.03
CA ASN A 53 105.84 62.34 16.03
C ASN A 53 105.67 61.50 14.75
N LEU A 54 106.71 60.76 14.31
CA LEU A 54 106.63 59.90 13.13
C LEU A 54 105.71 58.70 13.38
N CYS A 55 105.83 58.06 14.56
CA CYS A 55 104.97 56.96 14.98
C CYS A 55 103.52 57.44 15.15
N ALA A 56 103.27 58.54 15.87
CA ALA A 56 101.93 59.11 16.01
C ALA A 56 101.34 59.54 14.66
N GLY A 57 102.17 60.10 13.77
CA GLY A 57 101.79 60.46 12.41
C GLY A 57 101.43 59.25 11.55
N LEU A 58 102.18 58.14 11.66
CA LEU A 58 101.88 56.87 11.01
C LEU A 58 100.63 56.20 11.60
N GLU A 59 100.48 56.16 12.92
CA GLU A 59 99.27 55.69 13.60
C GLU A 59 98.04 56.46 13.08
N THR A 60 98.10 57.79 13.06
CA THR A 60 97.03 58.66 12.52
C THR A 60 96.79 58.42 11.02
N PHE A 61 97.84 58.37 10.20
CA PHE A 61 97.73 58.21 8.75
C PHE A 61 97.15 56.85 8.33
N LEU A 62 97.50 55.79 9.06
CA LEU A 62 96.96 54.45 8.85
C LEU A 62 95.55 54.30 9.47
N GLY A 63 95.18 55.18 10.41
CA GLY A 63 93.89 55.17 11.13
C GLY A 63 93.89 54.19 12.30
N PHE A 64 95.05 53.99 12.94
CA PHE A 64 95.23 53.09 14.06
C PHE A 64 94.73 53.74 15.36
N ASN A 65 93.80 53.05 16.01
CA ASN A 65 93.20 53.46 17.27
C ASN A 65 93.81 52.68 18.43
N LYS A 66 94.39 53.42 19.38
CA LYS A 66 95.18 52.85 20.47
C LYS A 66 94.35 52.11 21.52
N ASP A 67 93.09 52.50 21.69
CA ASP A 67 92.17 51.93 22.67
C ASP A 67 91.58 50.60 22.17
N SER A 68 91.18 50.54 20.89
CA SER A 68 90.70 49.30 20.26
C SER A 68 91.83 48.35 19.84
N LYS A 69 93.07 48.85 19.76
CA LYS A 69 94.24 48.16 19.18
C LYS A 69 94.02 47.69 17.73
N GLY A 70 93.17 48.40 16.98
CA GLY A 70 92.83 48.12 15.59
C GLY A 70 92.70 49.41 14.78
N TYR A 71 92.26 49.32 13.54
CA TYR A 71 92.03 50.49 12.69
C TYR A 71 90.57 50.95 12.81
N ASP A 72 90.33 52.27 12.96
CA ASP A 72 89.00 52.84 13.26
C ASP A 72 88.29 53.52 12.08
N GLY A 73 88.87 53.46 10.88
CA GLY A 73 88.31 54.08 9.68
C GLY A 73 88.85 55.46 9.33
N SER A 74 89.54 56.14 10.26
CA SER A 74 90.02 57.52 10.06
C SER A 74 91.18 57.68 9.07
N GLY A 75 91.91 56.60 8.78
CA GLY A 75 93.10 56.60 7.91
C GLY A 75 93.05 55.57 6.77
N ILE A 76 94.19 55.42 6.07
CA ILE A 76 94.21 54.76 4.76
C ILE A 76 93.98 53.24 4.76
N VAL A 77 94.17 52.56 5.90
CA VAL A 77 94.17 51.08 5.97
C VAL A 77 92.76 50.50 6.01
N TYR A 78 91.76 51.30 6.40
CA TYR A 78 90.37 50.88 6.31
C TYR A 78 89.98 50.80 4.82
N SER A 79 89.69 49.59 4.33
CA SER A 79 89.60 49.36 2.89
C SER A 79 88.39 50.05 2.27
N ASP A 80 88.46 50.38 0.98
CA ASP A 80 87.28 50.92 0.27
C ASP A 80 86.11 49.93 0.24
N LEU A 81 86.38 48.63 0.39
CA LEU A 81 85.36 47.60 0.56
C LEU A 81 84.70 47.64 1.95
N ASP A 82 85.45 47.93 3.01
CA ASP A 82 84.90 48.10 4.36
C ASP A 82 84.13 49.43 4.49
N ARG A 83 84.63 50.50 3.86
CA ARG A 83 83.89 51.77 3.68
C ARG A 83 82.58 51.56 2.92
N LEU A 84 82.57 50.70 1.90
CA LEU A 84 81.35 50.31 1.18
C LEU A 84 80.40 49.48 2.07
N CYS A 85 80.93 48.57 2.89
CA CYS A 85 80.12 47.81 3.86
C CYS A 85 79.42 48.76 4.84
N ASP A 86 80.13 49.76 5.37
CA ASP A 86 79.56 50.81 6.21
C ASP A 86 78.55 51.68 5.48
N GLY A 87 78.83 52.05 4.23
CA GLY A 87 77.89 52.75 3.37
C GLY A 87 76.57 51.99 3.17
N VAL A 88 76.64 50.66 2.98
CA VAL A 88 75.45 49.79 2.88
C VAL A 88 74.70 49.71 4.22
N MET A 89 75.40 49.54 5.35
CA MET A 89 74.75 49.53 6.68
C MET A 89 74.10 50.88 7.01
N GLY A 90 74.78 51.99 6.70
CA GLY A 90 74.24 53.34 6.85
C GLY A 90 73.04 53.60 5.94
N PHE A 91 73.07 53.13 4.69
CA PHE A 91 71.94 53.19 3.77
C PHE A 91 70.73 52.40 4.29
N LEU A 92 70.93 51.15 4.73
CA LEU A 92 69.87 50.33 5.31
C LEU A 92 69.30 50.96 6.60
N SER A 93 70.15 51.50 7.47
CA SER A 93 69.74 52.24 8.67
C SER A 93 68.91 53.48 8.33
N GLY A 94 69.31 54.22 7.28
CA GLY A 94 68.58 55.39 6.78
C GLY A 94 67.20 55.03 6.21
N VAL A 95 67.13 54.03 5.32
CA VAL A 95 65.87 53.59 4.69
C VAL A 95 64.90 53.05 5.72
N LEU A 96 65.33 52.09 6.54
CA LEU A 96 64.51 51.52 7.61
C LEU A 96 64.16 52.56 8.68
N GLY A 97 65.10 53.46 8.99
CA GLY A 97 64.93 54.53 9.95
C GLY A 97 63.92 55.59 9.53
N ALA A 98 63.74 55.80 8.22
CA ALA A 98 62.72 56.68 7.65
C ALA A 98 61.30 56.10 7.78
N VAL A 99 61.14 54.80 7.49
CA VAL A 99 59.80 54.14 7.50
C VAL A 99 59.35 53.61 8.86
N LYS A 100 60.23 53.56 9.88
CA LYS A 100 59.93 52.95 11.19
C LYS A 100 58.68 53.46 11.91
N ASN A 101 58.26 54.69 11.60
CA ASN A 101 57.09 55.34 12.20
C ASN A 101 55.84 55.30 11.30
N GLU A 102 55.94 54.72 10.09
CA GLU A 102 54.81 54.58 9.18
C GLU A 102 53.81 53.55 9.70
N ASN A 103 52.52 53.78 9.44
CA ASN A 103 51.47 52.91 9.96
C ASN A 103 51.62 51.46 9.48
N GLU A 104 52.01 51.28 8.21
CA GLU A 104 52.25 49.95 7.64
C GLU A 104 53.33 49.20 8.43
N VAL A 105 54.39 49.88 8.86
CA VAL A 105 55.46 49.25 9.61
C VAL A 105 55.03 48.92 11.04
N ILE A 106 54.48 49.90 11.77
CA ILE A 106 54.08 49.74 13.18
C ILE A 106 53.01 48.64 13.35
N THR A 107 52.08 48.50 12.39
CA THR A 107 50.96 47.55 12.50
C THR A 107 51.42 46.09 12.60
N TYR A 108 52.54 45.75 11.97
CA TYR A 108 53.07 44.37 11.91
C TYR A 108 54.34 44.17 12.77
N ASP A 109 55.13 45.22 13.03
CA ASP A 109 56.34 45.15 13.88
C ASP A 109 56.05 44.80 15.35
N ASN A 110 54.90 45.24 15.88
CA ASN A 110 54.57 45.12 17.30
C ASN A 110 54.61 43.68 17.86
N ASN A 111 54.34 42.68 17.01
CA ASN A 111 54.23 41.26 17.36
C ASN A 111 55.53 40.47 17.11
N LEU A 112 56.59 41.09 16.60
CA LEU A 112 57.82 40.40 16.20
C LEU A 112 58.76 40.14 17.38
N GLN A 113 59.50 39.02 17.30
CA GLN A 113 60.54 38.65 18.28
C GLN A 113 61.77 39.56 18.18
N THR A 114 62.12 39.98 16.97
CA THR A 114 63.11 41.02 16.68
C THR A 114 62.36 42.21 16.11
N LYS A 115 62.39 43.36 16.79
CA LYS A 115 61.70 44.55 16.34
C LYS A 115 62.58 45.39 15.43
N LEU A 116 61.99 46.23 14.61
CA LEU A 116 62.73 47.13 13.72
C LEU A 116 63.71 48.02 14.49
N LYS A 117 63.37 48.39 15.73
CA LYS A 117 64.28 49.10 16.64
C LYS A 117 65.58 48.33 16.87
N ASP A 118 65.50 47.04 17.15
CA ASP A 118 66.67 46.19 17.45
C ASP A 118 67.56 46.01 16.20
N VAL A 119 66.93 45.97 15.02
CA VAL A 119 67.63 45.95 13.73
C VAL A 119 68.35 47.27 13.47
N LEU A 120 67.72 48.42 13.74
CA LEU A 120 68.34 49.74 13.61
C LEU A 120 69.50 49.92 14.59
N ASP A 121 69.34 49.50 15.83
CA ASP A 121 70.40 49.53 16.85
C ASP A 121 71.56 48.59 16.43
N THR A 122 71.26 47.42 15.85
CA THR A 122 72.27 46.52 15.25
C THR A 122 72.99 47.16 14.07
N LEU A 123 72.28 47.78 13.12
CA LEU A 123 72.87 48.45 11.97
C LEU A 123 73.84 49.56 12.39
N ASN A 124 73.40 50.43 13.30
CA ASN A 124 74.20 51.57 13.78
C ASN A 124 75.43 51.11 14.58
N THR A 125 75.32 50.07 15.40
CA THR A 125 76.44 49.54 16.20
C THR A 125 77.43 48.69 15.40
N LYS A 126 77.13 48.33 14.14
CA LYS A 126 78.00 47.54 13.26
C LYS A 126 78.70 48.33 12.17
N ILE A 127 78.42 49.62 12.03
CA ILE A 127 79.28 50.55 11.27
C ILE A 127 80.69 50.53 11.87
N GLY A 128 81.74 50.65 11.04
CA GLY A 128 83.14 50.55 11.43
C GLY A 128 83.66 49.11 11.59
N HIS A 129 82.82 48.09 11.39
CA HIS A 129 83.18 46.68 11.54
C HIS A 129 83.33 45.95 10.19
N GLY A 130 83.35 46.70 9.08
CA GLY A 130 83.57 46.18 7.72
C GLY A 130 82.68 45.00 7.33
N ARG A 131 83.27 44.02 6.62
CA ARG A 131 82.57 42.80 6.18
C ARG A 131 81.87 42.03 7.31
N ALA A 132 82.47 41.95 8.50
CA ALA A 132 81.91 41.20 9.62
C ALA A 132 80.67 41.89 10.21
N GLY A 133 80.71 43.22 10.31
CA GLY A 133 79.54 44.03 10.64
C GLY A 133 78.40 43.83 9.65
N LEU A 134 78.70 43.94 8.36
CA LEU A 134 77.70 43.79 7.30
C LEU A 134 76.98 42.43 7.35
N ALA A 135 77.70 41.34 7.58
CA ALA A 135 77.11 40.00 7.66
C ALA A 135 76.08 39.89 8.81
N VAL A 136 76.38 40.46 9.98
CA VAL A 136 75.46 40.49 11.13
C VAL A 136 74.26 41.39 10.85
N SER A 137 74.49 42.58 10.29
CA SER A 137 73.46 43.55 9.93
C SER A 137 72.47 43.00 8.90
N VAL A 138 72.97 42.35 7.84
CA VAL A 138 72.12 41.72 6.81
C VAL A 138 71.31 40.56 7.41
N ALA A 139 71.88 39.77 8.33
CA ALA A 139 71.13 38.72 9.01
C ALA A 139 69.99 39.29 9.89
N ALA A 140 70.22 40.40 10.59
CA ALA A 140 69.19 41.08 11.39
C ALA A 140 68.07 41.66 10.52
N VAL A 141 68.43 42.37 9.43
CA VAL A 141 67.45 42.90 8.46
C VAL A 141 66.63 41.76 7.83
N LYS A 142 67.28 40.66 7.45
CA LYS A 142 66.61 39.48 6.90
C LYS A 142 65.59 38.90 7.88
N GLY A 143 65.99 38.61 9.12
CA GLY A 143 65.10 37.99 10.11
C GLY A 143 63.88 38.86 10.45
N TRP A 144 64.06 40.19 10.45
CA TRP A 144 62.95 41.12 10.59
C TRP A 144 62.01 41.13 9.38
N LEU A 145 62.53 41.14 8.15
CA LEU A 145 61.72 41.05 6.94
C LEU A 145 60.90 39.76 6.87
N GLU A 146 61.50 38.60 7.21
CA GLU A 146 60.82 37.31 7.26
C GLU A 146 59.68 37.31 8.31
N GLY A 147 59.92 37.90 9.49
CA GLY A 147 58.89 38.05 10.53
C GLY A 147 57.76 39.00 10.12
N TYR A 148 58.11 40.16 9.55
CA TYR A 148 57.18 41.16 9.07
C TYR A 148 56.26 40.62 7.96
N GLU A 149 56.83 39.95 6.94
CA GLU A 149 56.07 39.29 5.88
C GLU A 149 55.14 38.20 6.45
N GLY A 150 55.60 37.45 7.45
CA GLY A 150 54.80 36.46 8.17
C GLY A 150 53.55 37.05 8.86
N GLU A 151 53.68 38.16 9.59
CA GLU A 151 52.53 38.81 10.25
C GLU A 151 51.59 39.49 9.23
N VAL A 152 52.12 40.12 8.18
CA VAL A 152 51.31 40.64 7.06
C VAL A 152 50.49 39.52 6.42
N GLY A 153 51.16 38.42 6.06
CA GLY A 153 50.53 37.25 5.43
C GLY A 153 49.46 36.62 6.33
N LYS A 154 49.73 36.47 7.62
CA LYS A 154 48.78 35.92 8.60
C LYS A 154 47.52 36.79 8.77
N LYS A 155 47.67 38.11 8.92
CA LYS A 155 46.53 39.02 9.13
C LYS A 155 45.70 39.20 7.85
N THR A 156 46.35 39.34 6.69
CA THR A 156 45.65 39.37 5.40
C THR A 156 44.94 38.05 5.12
N LYS A 157 45.59 36.91 5.43
CA LYS A 157 44.99 35.58 5.31
C LYS A 157 43.72 35.42 6.16
N ALA A 158 43.71 35.89 7.40
CA ALA A 158 42.51 35.83 8.25
C ALA A 158 41.29 36.50 7.57
N VAL A 159 41.47 37.66 6.94
CA VAL A 159 40.41 38.32 6.16
C VAL A 159 40.01 37.49 4.95
N THR A 160 40.97 36.97 4.17
CA THR A 160 40.64 36.18 2.97
C THR A 160 40.02 34.83 3.27
N ASP A 161 40.39 34.17 4.37
CA ASP A 161 39.85 32.86 4.76
C ASP A 161 38.35 32.97 5.08
N ASN A 162 37.93 34.00 5.83
CA ASN A 162 36.50 34.28 6.08
C ASN A 162 35.70 34.49 4.77
N ILE A 163 36.24 35.26 3.82
CA ILE A 163 35.61 35.49 2.51
C ILE A 163 35.60 34.21 1.66
N THR A 164 36.63 33.37 1.77
CA THR A 164 36.71 32.06 1.09
C THR A 164 35.68 31.08 1.64
N HIS A 165 35.46 31.08 2.96
CA HIS A 165 34.40 30.28 3.59
C HIS A 165 33.01 30.73 3.13
N LEU A 166 32.72 32.03 3.12
CA LEU A 166 31.49 32.59 2.55
C LEU A 166 31.25 32.14 1.10
N MET A 167 32.27 32.24 0.23
CA MET A 167 32.15 31.87 -1.18
C MET A 167 31.90 30.36 -1.36
N ASN A 168 32.59 29.53 -0.59
CA ASN A 168 32.42 28.07 -0.59
C ASN A 168 31.03 27.66 -0.09
N ASP A 169 30.54 28.28 0.99
CA ASP A 169 29.20 28.01 1.53
C ASP A 169 28.10 28.46 0.57
N LEU A 170 28.22 29.65 -0.04
CA LEU A 170 27.30 30.14 -1.07
C LEU A 170 27.21 29.17 -2.26
N THR A 171 28.36 28.71 -2.75
CA THR A 171 28.44 27.76 -3.88
C THR A 171 27.80 26.43 -3.50
N ARG A 172 28.21 25.85 -2.36
CA ARG A 172 27.68 24.58 -1.85
C ARG A 172 26.16 24.62 -1.66
N HIS A 173 25.60 25.66 -1.07
CA HIS A 173 24.16 25.73 -0.85
C HIS A 173 23.38 26.04 -2.13
N LYS A 174 23.94 26.85 -3.04
CA LYS A 174 23.35 27.07 -4.37
C LYS A 174 23.23 25.76 -5.14
N ASP A 175 24.29 24.96 -5.17
CA ASP A 175 24.32 23.71 -5.95
C ASP A 175 23.45 22.60 -5.33
N ASN A 176 23.10 22.72 -4.04
CA ASN A 176 22.25 21.76 -3.33
C ASN A 176 20.77 22.20 -3.20
N ILE A 177 20.41 23.41 -3.65
CA ILE A 177 19.07 23.98 -3.39
C ILE A 177 17.92 23.13 -3.98
N ASP A 178 18.19 22.40 -5.06
CA ASP A 178 17.21 21.50 -5.67
C ASP A 178 16.91 20.26 -4.82
N ASN A 179 17.88 19.79 -4.02
CA ASN A 179 17.70 18.64 -3.11
C ASN A 179 16.76 18.98 -1.94
N GLU A 180 16.67 20.27 -1.57
CA GLU A 180 15.83 20.75 -0.47
C GLU A 180 14.34 20.80 -0.81
N LYS A 181 13.98 20.72 -2.09
CA LYS A 181 12.57 20.63 -2.54
C LYS A 181 11.84 19.40 -1.98
N MET A 182 12.58 18.39 -1.53
CA MET A 182 12.05 17.18 -0.89
C MET A 182 11.69 17.39 0.59
N SER A 183 12.20 18.45 1.22
CA SER A 183 11.84 18.84 2.58
C SER A 183 10.54 19.63 2.61
N ASP A 184 9.82 19.61 3.73
CA ASP A 184 8.68 20.50 3.94
C ASP A 184 9.11 21.99 3.92
N LEU A 185 8.16 22.87 3.66
CA LEU A 185 8.43 24.30 3.50
C LEU A 185 8.94 24.96 4.81
N SER A 186 8.53 24.47 5.98
CA SER A 186 9.01 25.01 7.27
C SER A 186 10.49 24.69 7.47
N THR A 187 10.89 23.46 7.18
CA THR A 187 12.30 23.04 7.15
C THR A 187 13.12 23.83 6.12
N GLN A 188 12.58 24.09 4.92
CA GLN A 188 13.25 24.93 3.92
C GLN A 188 13.48 26.37 4.43
N ILE A 189 12.44 27.03 4.97
CA ILE A 189 12.53 28.40 5.52
C ILE A 189 13.53 28.48 6.68
N GLN A 190 13.51 27.50 7.60
CA GLN A 190 14.46 27.45 8.72
C GLN A 190 15.91 27.32 8.23
N ASN A 191 16.16 26.43 7.26
CA ASN A 191 17.49 26.24 6.68
C ASN A 191 17.99 27.49 5.95
N TRP A 192 17.15 28.14 5.15
CA TRP A 192 17.53 29.36 4.42
C TRP A 192 17.79 30.53 5.38
N THR A 193 16.95 30.72 6.39
CA THR A 193 17.15 31.73 7.45
C THR A 193 18.47 31.50 8.19
N ALA A 194 18.75 30.26 8.58
CA ALA A 194 19.99 29.91 9.29
C ALA A 194 21.23 30.17 8.42
N ARG A 195 21.21 29.78 7.13
CA ARG A 195 22.31 30.02 6.19
C ARG A 195 22.56 31.50 5.94
N ALA A 196 21.51 32.30 5.80
CA ALA A 196 21.65 33.75 5.60
C ALA A 196 22.33 34.43 6.80
N GLU A 197 22.03 34.00 8.03
CA GLU A 197 22.77 34.45 9.22
C GLU A 197 24.23 33.95 9.21
N GLN A 198 24.52 32.71 8.79
CA GLN A 198 25.91 32.23 8.67
C GLN A 198 26.73 33.03 7.65
N TYR A 199 26.17 33.34 6.47
CA TYR A 199 26.85 34.16 5.46
C TYR A 199 27.23 35.54 5.99
N ARG A 200 26.29 36.18 6.69
CA ARG A 200 26.46 37.46 7.35
C ARG A 200 27.53 37.41 8.44
N LEU A 201 27.58 36.33 9.23
CA LEU A 201 28.61 36.13 10.25
C LEU A 201 30.02 36.01 9.66
N HIS A 202 30.20 35.36 8.51
CA HIS A 202 31.49 35.35 7.80
C HIS A 202 31.95 36.77 7.41
N VAL A 203 31.03 37.64 6.94
CA VAL A 203 31.38 39.03 6.62
C VAL A 203 31.72 39.85 7.88
N VAL A 204 30.98 39.64 8.98
CA VAL A 204 31.29 40.29 10.28
C VAL A 204 32.65 39.84 10.83
N ALA A 205 33.01 38.57 10.65
CA ALA A 205 34.34 38.06 10.99
C ALA A 205 35.44 38.70 10.12
N ALA A 206 35.23 38.79 8.80
CA ALA A 206 36.15 39.50 7.90
C ALA A 206 36.31 40.98 8.26
N GLU A 207 35.23 41.70 8.60
CA GLU A 207 35.28 43.10 9.05
C GLU A 207 36.04 43.25 10.38
N LYS A 208 35.86 42.31 11.32
CA LYS A 208 36.60 42.27 12.58
C LYS A 208 38.10 42.06 12.34
N ASP A 209 38.46 41.11 11.47
CA ASP A 209 39.87 40.80 11.19
C ASP A 209 40.56 41.91 10.38
N MET A 210 39.81 42.60 9.50
CA MET A 210 40.29 43.76 8.73
C MET A 210 40.76 44.91 9.63
N LYS A 211 40.24 45.05 10.86
CA LYS A 211 40.69 46.05 11.85
C LYS A 211 42.12 45.80 12.36
N ASN A 212 42.71 44.64 12.07
CA ASN A 212 44.09 44.30 12.41
C ASN A 212 45.10 44.61 11.29
N LEU A 213 44.64 45.15 10.17
CA LEU A 213 45.45 45.58 9.02
C LEU A 213 45.86 47.05 9.14
N ASP A 214 46.85 47.45 8.33
CA ASP A 214 47.25 48.84 8.20
C ASP A 214 46.14 49.71 7.58
N SER A 215 46.20 51.01 7.81
CA SER A 215 45.18 51.97 7.36
C SER A 215 45.00 52.02 5.84
N LYS A 216 46.04 51.75 5.05
CA LYS A 216 45.94 51.71 3.57
C LYS A 216 45.21 50.45 3.09
N LEU A 217 45.50 49.27 3.66
CA LEU A 217 44.76 48.03 3.35
C LEU A 217 43.32 48.08 3.88
N LEU A 218 43.12 48.52 5.12
CA LEU A 218 41.80 48.76 5.72
C LEU A 218 40.95 49.68 4.83
N GLY A 219 41.49 50.82 4.41
CA GLY A 219 40.78 51.76 3.53
C GLY A 219 40.43 51.19 2.15
N LYS A 220 41.29 50.34 1.57
CA LYS A 220 41.03 49.68 0.27
C LYS A 220 39.97 48.57 0.36
N LEU A 221 39.92 47.84 1.48
CA LEU A 221 39.01 46.71 1.66
C LEU A 221 37.64 47.12 2.20
N THR A 222 37.57 48.18 3.00
CA THR A 222 36.33 48.64 3.67
C THR A 222 35.13 48.77 2.73
N PRO A 223 35.19 49.42 1.55
CA PRO A 223 34.03 49.56 0.67
C PRO A 223 33.47 48.21 0.21
N ASN A 224 34.35 47.27 -0.15
CA ASN A 224 33.95 45.96 -0.65
C ASN A 224 33.34 45.08 0.46
N ILE A 225 33.91 45.11 1.67
CA ILE A 225 33.38 44.41 2.85
C ILE A 225 32.02 45.00 3.27
N GLN A 226 31.86 46.32 3.22
CA GLN A 226 30.58 46.99 3.51
C GLN A 226 29.49 46.64 2.48
N MET A 227 29.83 46.58 1.19
CA MET A 227 28.91 46.11 0.15
C MET A 227 28.48 44.66 0.37
N LEU A 228 29.42 43.77 0.72
CA LEU A 228 29.11 42.38 1.07
C LEU A 228 28.20 42.31 2.31
N PHE A 229 28.47 43.13 3.34
CA PHE A 229 27.66 43.16 4.56
C PHE A 229 26.22 43.59 4.25
N GLN A 230 26.04 44.68 3.49
CA GLN A 230 24.72 45.14 3.06
C GLN A 230 23.99 44.08 2.23
N ALA A 231 24.68 43.39 1.32
CA ALA A 231 24.11 42.31 0.52
C ALA A 231 23.67 41.11 1.38
N MET A 232 24.47 40.71 2.39
CA MET A 232 24.13 39.58 3.27
C MET A 232 23.03 39.93 4.28
N GLU A 233 22.99 41.15 4.84
CA GLU A 233 21.84 41.60 5.65
C GLU A 233 20.56 41.67 4.80
N THR A 234 20.62 42.22 3.58
CA THR A 234 19.47 42.23 2.64
C THR A 234 18.99 40.82 2.34
N PHE A 235 19.90 39.89 2.06
CA PHE A 235 19.56 38.48 1.82
C PHE A 235 18.96 37.81 3.05
N LYS A 236 19.43 38.13 4.26
CA LYS A 236 18.88 37.63 5.52
C LYS A 236 17.47 38.14 5.80
N GLU A 237 17.20 39.42 5.63
CA GLU A 237 15.83 39.93 5.79
C GLU A 237 14.88 39.35 4.72
N ALA A 238 15.38 39.09 3.50
CA ALA A 238 14.64 38.35 2.47
C ALA A 238 14.47 36.84 2.75
N ALA A 239 15.35 36.22 3.55
CA ALA A 239 15.23 34.81 3.95
C ALA A 239 14.29 34.63 5.16
N LYS A 240 14.20 35.64 6.03
CA LYS A 240 13.36 35.64 7.24
C LYS A 240 11.85 35.67 7.01
N VAL A 241 11.39 36.02 5.80
CA VAL A 241 10.04 36.51 5.47
C VAL A 241 8.95 35.85 6.32
N GLU A 242 8.51 36.57 7.37
CA GLU A 242 7.49 36.11 8.31
C GLU A 242 6.18 35.80 7.56
N GLY A 243 5.87 36.59 6.53
CA GLY A 243 4.75 36.36 5.62
C GLY A 243 4.74 34.99 4.92
N MET A 244 5.89 34.31 4.77
CA MET A 244 5.95 32.96 4.19
C MET A 244 5.56 31.90 5.21
N LYS A 245 5.89 32.13 6.49
CA LYS A 245 5.37 31.36 7.62
C LYS A 245 3.87 31.64 7.84
N GLU A 246 3.44 32.91 7.81
CA GLU A 246 2.01 33.26 7.89
C GLU A 246 1.20 32.66 6.74
N MET A 247 1.73 32.64 5.51
CA MET A 247 1.10 31.96 4.38
C MET A 247 1.03 30.44 4.59
N TYR A 248 2.07 29.82 5.16
CA TYR A 248 2.06 28.41 5.51
C TYR A 248 1.02 28.11 6.60
N ASP A 249 1.06 28.82 7.72
CA ASP A 249 0.12 28.66 8.85
C ASP A 249 -1.34 28.89 8.40
N LEU A 250 -1.57 29.86 7.51
CA LEU A 250 -2.88 30.10 6.87
C LEU A 250 -3.28 28.96 5.93
N ALA A 251 -2.37 28.46 5.09
CA ALA A 251 -2.65 27.37 4.16
C ALA A 251 -2.97 26.06 4.90
N ASP A 252 -2.21 25.75 5.95
CA ASP A 252 -2.40 24.57 6.79
C ASP A 252 -3.74 24.65 7.54
N ALA A 253 -4.04 25.79 8.18
CA ALA A 253 -5.34 26.03 8.81
C ALA A 253 -6.53 25.95 7.83
N LYS A 254 -6.35 26.39 6.57
CA LYS A 254 -7.37 26.23 5.52
C LYS A 254 -7.51 24.78 5.06
N MET A 255 -6.41 24.03 4.96
CA MET A 255 -6.43 22.62 4.59
C MET A 255 -7.12 21.78 5.67
N ASP A 256 -6.80 22.00 6.95
CA ASP A 256 -7.45 21.30 8.06
C ASP A 256 -8.94 21.69 8.19
N TYR A 257 -9.31 22.95 7.91
CA TYR A 257 -10.71 23.34 7.78
C TYR A 257 -11.44 22.58 6.66
N ILE A 258 -10.84 22.48 5.46
CA ILE A 258 -11.40 21.74 4.33
C ILE A 258 -11.55 20.25 4.69
N LYS A 259 -10.53 19.64 5.28
CA LYS A 259 -10.53 18.26 5.75
C LYS A 259 -11.64 18.01 6.75
N HIS A 260 -11.77 18.85 7.77
CA HIS A 260 -12.88 18.75 8.74
C HIS A 260 -14.25 18.93 8.09
N TYR A 261 -14.40 19.90 7.18
CA TYR A 261 -15.65 20.12 6.44
C TYR A 261 -16.03 18.90 5.60
N VAL A 262 -15.09 18.36 4.79
CA VAL A 262 -15.32 17.19 3.94
C VAL A 262 -15.68 15.97 4.79
N THR A 263 -14.94 15.68 5.86
CA THR A 263 -15.26 14.59 6.79
C THR A 263 -16.65 14.76 7.41
N LYS A 264 -17.03 15.97 7.82
CA LYS A 264 -18.34 16.27 8.40
C LYS A 264 -19.48 16.10 7.40
N GLN A 265 -19.30 16.53 6.14
CA GLN A 265 -20.32 16.33 5.10
C GLN A 265 -20.44 14.85 4.69
N ALA A 266 -19.32 14.14 4.55
CA ALA A 266 -19.31 12.71 4.27
C ALA A 266 -20.02 11.93 5.40
N GLY A 267 -19.73 12.23 6.66
CA GLY A 267 -20.41 11.64 7.82
C GLY A 267 -21.92 11.85 7.79
N LYS A 268 -22.38 13.10 7.56
CA LYS A 268 -23.81 13.41 7.42
C LYS A 268 -24.48 12.63 6.29
N ARG A 269 -23.86 12.56 5.11
CA ARG A 269 -24.42 11.80 3.97
C ARG A 269 -24.47 10.31 4.25
N SER A 270 -23.48 9.75 4.95
CA SER A 270 -23.50 8.36 5.39
C SER A 270 -24.64 8.10 6.38
N GLU A 271 -24.85 8.98 7.35
CA GLU A 271 -25.95 8.90 8.32
C GLU A 271 -27.34 9.04 7.66
N GLU A 272 -27.49 9.96 6.69
CA GLU A 272 -28.70 10.10 5.88
C GLU A 272 -29.01 8.80 5.11
N ILE A 273 -28.02 8.19 4.47
CA ILE A 273 -28.15 6.92 3.74
C ILE A 273 -28.46 5.76 4.69
N GLU A 274 -27.78 5.67 5.83
CA GLU A 274 -28.00 4.62 6.83
C GLU A 274 -29.43 4.70 7.39
N ASN A 275 -29.92 5.89 7.72
CA ASN A 275 -31.29 6.11 8.19
C ASN A 275 -32.33 5.80 7.10
N TYR A 276 -32.08 6.19 5.84
CA TYR A 276 -32.93 5.84 4.71
C TYR A 276 -33.02 4.32 4.50
N LEU A 277 -31.88 3.62 4.55
CA LEU A 277 -31.83 2.17 4.41
C LEU A 277 -32.51 1.47 5.59
N LYS A 278 -32.27 1.90 6.83
CA LYS A 278 -32.96 1.39 8.03
C LYS A 278 -34.48 1.54 7.93
N ASP A 279 -34.98 2.70 7.52
CA ASP A 279 -36.41 2.92 7.30
C ASP A 279 -36.97 2.02 6.19
N ARG A 280 -36.30 1.97 5.03
CA ARG A 280 -36.82 1.24 3.87
C ARG A 280 -36.76 -0.27 4.05
N VAL A 281 -35.67 -0.80 4.58
CA VAL A 281 -35.51 -2.23 4.91
C VAL A 281 -36.41 -2.61 6.08
N GLY A 282 -36.53 -1.77 7.11
CA GLY A 282 -37.46 -1.99 8.23
C GLY A 282 -38.93 -2.08 7.76
N LYS A 283 -39.37 -1.17 6.87
CA LYS A 283 -40.72 -1.23 6.27
C LYS A 283 -40.93 -2.47 5.40
N LEU A 284 -39.91 -2.93 4.68
CA LEU A 284 -39.97 -4.20 3.93
C LEU A 284 -40.06 -5.41 4.87
N TYR A 285 -39.27 -5.43 5.94
CA TYR A 285 -39.32 -6.48 6.96
C TYR A 285 -40.70 -6.57 7.62
N ILE A 286 -41.28 -5.45 8.04
CA ILE A 286 -42.63 -5.39 8.62
C ILE A 286 -43.69 -5.93 7.64
N LYS A 287 -43.58 -5.61 6.34
CA LYS A 287 -44.48 -6.15 5.31
C LYS A 287 -44.31 -7.67 5.13
N LEU A 288 -43.08 -8.16 5.07
CA LEU A 288 -42.78 -9.59 4.93
C LEU A 288 -43.26 -10.40 6.14
N ASP A 289 -43.05 -9.88 7.36
CA ASP A 289 -43.54 -10.53 8.58
C ASP A 289 -45.08 -10.51 8.62
N ASN A 290 -45.73 -9.39 8.28
CA ASN A 290 -47.19 -9.33 8.17
C ASN A 290 -47.75 -10.36 7.16
N MET A 291 -47.17 -10.45 5.96
CA MET A 291 -47.56 -11.43 4.94
C MET A 291 -47.39 -12.87 5.45
N LYS A 292 -46.30 -13.15 6.16
CA LYS A 292 -46.05 -14.46 6.80
C LYS A 292 -47.04 -14.77 7.92
N GLN A 293 -47.28 -13.84 8.83
CA GLN A 293 -48.06 -14.07 10.06
C GLN A 293 -49.57 -14.00 9.85
N ASN A 294 -50.04 -13.25 8.84
CA ASN A 294 -51.46 -13.08 8.58
C ASN A 294 -51.89 -13.75 7.27
N GLU A 295 -51.32 -13.38 6.12
CA GLU A 295 -51.80 -13.89 4.82
C GLU A 295 -51.55 -15.39 4.65
N PHE A 296 -50.33 -15.86 4.92
CA PHE A 296 -50.02 -17.30 4.84
C PHE A 296 -50.71 -18.13 5.94
N ASN A 297 -50.89 -17.60 7.15
CA ASN A 297 -51.64 -18.29 8.20
C ASN A 297 -53.15 -18.33 7.88
N MET A 298 -53.74 -17.29 7.28
CA MET A 298 -55.13 -17.34 6.80
C MET A 298 -55.29 -18.35 5.66
N LEU A 299 -54.32 -18.44 4.74
CA LEU A 299 -54.32 -19.45 3.69
C LEU A 299 -54.26 -20.87 4.29
N LEU A 300 -53.36 -21.11 5.25
CA LEU A 300 -53.25 -22.39 5.96
C LEU A 300 -54.57 -22.77 6.67
N LEU A 301 -55.15 -21.84 7.42
CA LEU A 301 -56.44 -22.05 8.11
C LEU A 301 -57.60 -22.29 7.13
N SER A 302 -57.57 -21.69 5.94
CA SER A 302 -58.58 -21.94 4.89
C SER A 302 -58.43 -23.34 4.27
N LEU A 303 -57.19 -23.78 4.01
CA LEU A 303 -56.89 -25.12 3.53
C LEU A 303 -57.30 -26.20 4.55
N ASP A 304 -56.99 -25.99 5.83
CA ASP A 304 -57.42 -26.89 6.92
C ASP A 304 -58.95 -26.97 7.02
N LYS A 305 -59.64 -25.83 6.89
CA LYS A 305 -61.11 -25.77 6.92
C LYS A 305 -61.73 -26.49 5.72
N ASP A 306 -61.21 -26.26 4.52
CA ASP A 306 -61.76 -26.87 3.30
C ASP A 306 -61.45 -28.38 3.25
N ALA A 307 -60.27 -28.80 3.72
CA ALA A 307 -59.95 -30.21 3.94
C ALA A 307 -60.89 -30.85 4.98
N ALA A 308 -61.18 -30.18 6.10
CA ALA A 308 -62.13 -30.65 7.10
C ALA A 308 -63.58 -30.73 6.55
N VAL A 309 -64.01 -29.77 5.73
CA VAL A 309 -65.32 -29.79 5.05
C VAL A 309 -65.39 -30.95 4.06
N ALA A 310 -64.35 -31.16 3.25
CA ALA A 310 -64.25 -32.28 2.32
C ALA A 310 -64.29 -33.64 3.06
N PHE A 311 -63.48 -33.79 4.11
CA PHE A 311 -63.45 -34.99 4.95
C PHE A 311 -64.83 -35.29 5.57
N ASN A 312 -65.48 -34.29 6.17
CA ASN A 312 -66.81 -34.44 6.74
C ASN A 312 -67.87 -34.82 5.69
N LYS A 313 -67.79 -34.26 4.48
CA LYS A 313 -68.68 -34.60 3.36
C LYS A 313 -68.47 -36.04 2.87
N VAL A 314 -67.22 -36.48 2.76
CA VAL A 314 -66.87 -37.88 2.44
C VAL A 314 -67.39 -38.82 3.52
N ASN A 315 -67.14 -38.52 4.81
CA ASN A 315 -67.60 -39.33 5.93
C ASN A 315 -69.14 -39.39 6.01
N TYR A 316 -69.85 -38.29 5.79
CA TYR A 316 -71.32 -38.28 5.71
C TYR A 316 -71.83 -39.18 4.57
N ASN A 317 -71.23 -39.07 3.38
CA ASN A 317 -71.60 -39.91 2.23
C ASN A 317 -71.30 -41.39 2.48
N MET A 318 -70.15 -41.73 3.09
CA MET A 318 -69.81 -43.10 3.48
C MET A 318 -70.85 -43.66 4.46
N ASN A 319 -71.19 -42.94 5.53
CA ASN A 319 -72.21 -43.37 6.49
C ASN A 319 -73.61 -43.52 5.84
N SER A 320 -73.96 -42.64 4.90
CA SER A 320 -75.19 -42.75 4.12
C SER A 320 -75.22 -44.03 3.26
N ILE A 321 -74.12 -44.33 2.54
CA ILE A 321 -73.98 -45.57 1.76
C ILE A 321 -74.04 -46.80 2.68
N LEU A 322 -73.38 -46.77 3.83
CA LEU A 322 -73.32 -47.89 4.79
C LEU A 322 -74.71 -48.18 5.40
N ASN A 323 -75.46 -47.12 5.73
CA ASN A 323 -76.85 -47.23 6.20
C ASN A 323 -77.78 -47.75 5.08
N ARG A 324 -77.65 -47.23 3.85
CA ARG A 324 -78.38 -47.76 2.69
C ARG A 324 -78.03 -49.22 2.38
N TYR A 325 -76.78 -49.63 2.51
CA TYR A 325 -76.39 -51.03 2.33
C TYR A 325 -77.07 -51.93 3.38
N GLY A 326 -77.10 -51.52 4.66
CA GLY A 326 -77.84 -52.22 5.71
C GLY A 326 -79.36 -52.29 5.44
N LYS A 327 -79.96 -51.18 5.00
CA LYS A 327 -81.42 -51.08 4.81
C LYS A 327 -81.90 -51.73 3.50
N ASP A 328 -81.22 -51.48 2.39
CA ASP A 328 -81.67 -51.79 1.03
C ASP A 328 -81.09 -53.13 0.53
N ILE A 329 -79.92 -53.57 1.03
CA ILE A 329 -79.29 -54.85 0.64
C ILE A 329 -79.44 -55.90 1.75
N VAL A 330 -78.91 -55.64 2.96
CA VAL A 330 -78.87 -56.66 4.04
C VAL A 330 -80.28 -57.10 4.42
N LYS A 331 -81.22 -56.17 4.60
CA LYS A 331 -82.61 -56.48 4.94
C LYS A 331 -83.35 -57.32 3.88
N GLU A 332 -83.10 -57.07 2.60
CA GLU A 332 -83.67 -57.88 1.51
C GLU A 332 -83.05 -59.29 1.49
N VAL A 333 -81.74 -59.41 1.72
CA VAL A 333 -81.05 -60.70 1.86
C VAL A 333 -81.54 -61.48 3.08
N GLU A 334 -81.81 -60.81 4.21
CA GLU A 334 -82.48 -61.43 5.38
C GLU A 334 -83.89 -61.92 5.04
N GLY A 335 -84.65 -61.15 4.25
CA GLY A 335 -85.95 -61.55 3.73
C GLY A 335 -85.89 -62.81 2.87
N ILE A 336 -84.94 -62.87 1.93
CA ILE A 336 -84.66 -64.04 1.08
C ILE A 336 -84.23 -65.24 1.93
N LEU A 337 -83.36 -65.04 2.93
CA LEU A 337 -82.90 -66.10 3.83
C LEU A 337 -84.07 -66.68 4.66
N ALA A 338 -84.97 -65.83 5.16
CA ALA A 338 -86.18 -66.24 5.88
C ALA A 338 -87.22 -66.93 4.97
N ALA A 339 -87.31 -66.54 3.69
CA ALA A 339 -88.13 -67.21 2.69
C ALA A 339 -87.56 -68.60 2.34
N ALA A 340 -86.26 -68.71 2.10
CA ALA A 340 -85.57 -69.98 1.87
C ALA A 340 -85.67 -70.93 3.08
N GLY A 341 -85.60 -70.38 4.30
CA GLY A 341 -85.85 -71.13 5.54
C GLY A 341 -87.27 -71.70 5.64
N ARG A 342 -88.29 -70.92 5.26
CA ARG A 342 -89.69 -71.38 5.18
C ARG A 342 -89.88 -72.45 4.10
N LEU A 343 -89.38 -72.23 2.89
CA LEU A 343 -89.44 -73.20 1.80
C LEU A 343 -88.78 -74.54 2.18
N LYS A 344 -87.63 -74.50 2.87
CA LYS A 344 -86.98 -75.70 3.42
C LYS A 344 -87.88 -76.43 4.44
N GLY A 345 -88.59 -75.69 5.29
CA GLY A 345 -89.57 -76.23 6.23
C GLY A 345 -90.76 -76.90 5.54
N GLU A 346 -91.33 -76.23 4.53
CA GLU A 346 -92.46 -76.74 3.73
C GLU A 346 -92.09 -78.00 2.95
N ILE A 347 -90.94 -78.00 2.26
CA ILE A 347 -90.39 -79.19 1.58
C ILE A 347 -90.22 -80.35 2.56
N GLN A 348 -89.72 -80.08 3.77
CA GLN A 348 -89.51 -81.12 4.78
C GLN A 348 -90.85 -81.65 5.35
N ALA A 349 -91.83 -80.77 5.57
CA ALA A 349 -93.17 -81.16 6.02
C ALA A 349 -93.88 -82.02 4.96
N GLU A 350 -93.88 -81.60 3.69
CA GLU A 350 -94.52 -82.34 2.62
C GLU A 350 -93.79 -83.66 2.33
N LYS A 351 -92.46 -83.71 2.48
CA LYS A 351 -91.68 -84.97 2.43
C LYS A 351 -92.12 -85.97 3.50
N GLU A 352 -92.33 -85.56 4.76
CA GLU A 352 -92.82 -86.48 5.80
C GLU A 352 -94.29 -86.86 5.60
N LYS A 353 -95.11 -85.96 5.04
CA LYS A 353 -96.50 -86.24 4.67
C LYS A 353 -96.59 -87.26 3.53
N LEU A 354 -95.74 -87.14 2.51
CA LEU A 354 -95.59 -88.10 1.41
C LEU A 354 -95.13 -89.47 1.94
N LYS A 355 -94.17 -89.48 2.86
CA LYS A 355 -93.67 -90.67 3.56
C LYS A 355 -94.77 -91.35 4.40
N MET A 356 -95.65 -90.58 5.06
CA MET A 356 -96.84 -91.13 5.73
C MET A 356 -97.86 -91.72 4.74
N GLN A 357 -98.13 -91.04 3.62
CA GLN A 357 -99.03 -91.54 2.58
C GLN A 357 -98.50 -92.84 1.94
N VAL A 358 -97.21 -92.91 1.62
CA VAL A 358 -96.53 -94.14 1.15
C VAL A 358 -96.63 -95.25 2.20
N LYS A 359 -96.46 -94.93 3.49
CA LYS A 359 -96.61 -95.92 4.59
C LYS A 359 -98.06 -96.41 4.73
N GLN A 360 -99.07 -95.55 4.60
CA GLN A 360 -100.48 -95.95 4.56
C GLN A 360 -100.81 -96.79 3.32
N LEU A 361 -100.21 -96.48 2.16
CA LEU A 361 -100.37 -97.27 0.94
C LEU A 361 -99.81 -98.69 1.13
N GLY A 362 -98.63 -98.80 1.75
CA GLY A 362 -98.04 -100.08 2.15
C GLY A 362 -98.94 -100.89 3.09
N LEU A 363 -99.51 -100.24 4.13
CA LEU A 363 -100.46 -100.89 5.04
C LEU A 363 -101.75 -101.37 4.36
N ARG A 364 -102.27 -100.61 3.37
CA ARG A 364 -103.41 -101.06 2.55
C ARG A 364 -103.05 -102.23 1.64
N ILE A 365 -101.83 -102.29 1.10
CA ILE A 365 -101.34 -103.43 0.31
C ILE A 365 -101.26 -104.71 1.18
N GLU A 366 -100.75 -104.61 2.40
CA GLU A 366 -100.74 -105.74 3.35
C GLU A 366 -102.15 -106.18 3.75
N PHE A 367 -103.08 -105.24 3.97
CA PHE A 367 -104.48 -105.54 4.26
C PHE A 367 -105.16 -106.34 3.13
N PHE A 368 -104.95 -105.95 1.87
CA PHE A 368 -105.46 -106.71 0.71
C PHE A 368 -104.78 -108.08 0.55
N ARG A 369 -103.49 -108.21 0.90
CA ARG A 369 -102.80 -109.51 0.93
C ARG A 369 -103.40 -110.45 1.98
N GLY A 370 -103.79 -109.92 3.15
CA GLY A 370 -104.50 -110.66 4.19
C GLY A 370 -105.86 -111.19 3.74
N ILE A 371 -106.67 -110.37 3.05
CA ILE A 371 -107.96 -110.79 2.49
C ILE A 371 -107.79 -111.94 1.49
N PHE A 372 -106.76 -111.89 0.64
CA PHE A 372 -106.49 -112.96 -0.34
C PHE A 372 -106.07 -114.30 0.31
N GLY A 373 -105.57 -114.29 1.54
CA GLY A 373 -105.28 -115.50 2.32
C GLY A 373 -106.51 -116.11 2.99
N GLY A 374 -107.51 -115.30 3.36
CA GLY A 374 -108.72 -115.76 4.06
C GLY A 374 -109.75 -116.47 3.19
N VAL A 375 -109.77 -116.22 1.87
CA VAL A 375 -110.80 -116.73 0.93
C VAL A 375 -110.50 -118.18 0.46
N LYS A 376 -109.68 -118.95 1.19
CA LYS A 376 -109.27 -120.32 0.79
C LYS A 376 -109.59 -121.42 1.81
N ALA A 377 -110.34 -121.11 2.87
CA ALA A 377 -110.91 -122.08 3.80
C ALA A 377 -112.36 -121.69 4.12
N GLU A 378 -113.29 -122.66 4.06
CA GLU A 378 -114.75 -122.53 4.29
C GLU A 378 -115.43 -121.57 3.28
N VAL A 379 -115.99 -122.04 2.15
CA VAL A 379 -117.27 -122.78 2.08
C VAL A 379 -117.28 -123.83 0.95
N VAL A 380 -117.84 -125.00 1.27
CA VAL A 380 -118.60 -125.94 0.41
C VAL A 380 -119.93 -126.09 1.15
N GLU A 381 -121.14 -126.00 0.59
CA GLU A 381 -121.60 -126.11 -0.80
C GLU A 381 -122.81 -125.18 -1.07
N ASP A 382 -122.96 -124.79 -2.35
CA ASP A 382 -124.09 -124.10 -3.01
C ASP A 382 -124.42 -122.63 -2.58
N GLN A 383 -125.05 -121.76 -3.41
CA GLN A 383 -125.42 -121.88 -4.83
C GLN A 383 -125.17 -120.54 -5.60
N SER A 384 -124.76 -120.66 -6.86
CA SER A 384 -124.79 -119.68 -7.98
C SER A 384 -124.80 -118.14 -7.75
N GLY A 385 -123.82 -117.43 -8.33
CA GLY A 385 -124.10 -116.14 -9.01
C GLY A 385 -123.03 -115.03 -9.07
N ILE A 386 -122.24 -114.97 -10.16
CA ILE A 386 -121.74 -113.75 -10.86
C ILE A 386 -120.76 -112.84 -10.05
N GLU A 387 -119.45 -112.79 -10.31
CA GLU A 387 -118.71 -112.34 -11.52
C GLU A 387 -118.66 -110.81 -11.75
N HIS A 388 -117.65 -110.11 -11.18
CA HIS A 388 -116.90 -109.03 -11.86
C HIS A 388 -115.79 -108.41 -10.97
N THR A 389 -114.51 -108.71 -11.24
CA THR A 389 -113.37 -108.13 -10.49
C THR A 389 -112.13 -107.84 -11.36
N LEU A 390 -112.31 -107.26 -12.56
CA LEU A 390 -111.23 -107.05 -13.54
C LEU A 390 -111.24 -105.66 -14.22
N LYS A 391 -111.54 -104.57 -13.49
CA LYS A 391 -111.50 -103.20 -14.05
C LYS A 391 -110.75 -102.13 -13.23
N LEU A 392 -110.31 -102.42 -12.00
CA LEU A 392 -109.64 -101.41 -11.15
C LEU A 392 -108.13 -101.35 -11.33
N THR A 393 -107.48 -102.48 -11.64
CA THR A 393 -106.01 -102.60 -11.65
C THR A 393 -105.36 -101.78 -12.77
N ASP A 394 -105.96 -101.76 -13.95
CA ASP A 394 -105.39 -101.07 -15.12
C ASP A 394 -105.47 -99.54 -15.01
N ALA A 395 -106.53 -99.02 -14.39
CA ALA A 395 -106.70 -97.59 -14.15
C ALA A 395 -105.60 -97.02 -13.22
N ILE A 396 -105.25 -97.74 -12.17
CA ILE A 396 -104.19 -97.35 -11.22
C ILE A 396 -102.81 -97.37 -11.90
N LYS A 397 -102.58 -98.35 -12.79
CA LYS A 397 -101.32 -98.48 -13.54
C LYS A 397 -101.14 -97.32 -14.53
N GLY A 398 -102.22 -96.93 -15.24
CA GLY A 398 -102.24 -95.79 -16.14
C GLY A 398 -101.94 -94.45 -15.44
N LEU A 399 -102.62 -94.17 -14.33
CA LEU A 399 -102.40 -92.93 -13.56
C LEU A 399 -100.93 -92.79 -13.09
N THR A 400 -100.34 -93.91 -12.66
CA THR A 400 -98.96 -93.95 -12.15
C THR A 400 -97.93 -93.62 -13.24
N GLN A 401 -98.12 -94.12 -14.48
CA GLN A 401 -97.21 -93.78 -15.59
C GLN A 401 -97.33 -92.31 -16.02
N GLN A 402 -98.54 -91.75 -15.99
CA GLN A 402 -98.79 -90.38 -16.45
C GLN A 402 -98.17 -89.32 -15.51
N VAL A 403 -98.16 -89.58 -14.19
CA VAL A 403 -97.45 -88.72 -13.21
C VAL A 403 -95.93 -88.75 -13.44
N VAL A 404 -95.34 -89.93 -13.70
CA VAL A 404 -93.90 -90.06 -13.96
C VAL A 404 -93.50 -89.31 -15.23
N GLN A 405 -94.25 -89.45 -16.33
CA GLN A 405 -93.96 -88.76 -17.58
C GLN A 405 -94.03 -87.22 -17.45
N ASN A 406 -95.03 -86.70 -16.76
CA ASN A 406 -95.19 -85.25 -16.57
C ASN A 406 -94.04 -84.63 -15.75
N VAL A 407 -93.62 -85.30 -14.66
CA VAL A 407 -92.47 -84.84 -13.86
C VAL A 407 -91.16 -84.93 -14.65
N GLN A 408 -90.97 -86.02 -15.40
CA GLN A 408 -89.76 -86.22 -16.19
C GLN A 408 -89.63 -85.17 -17.30
N GLY A 409 -90.72 -84.83 -18.00
CA GLY A 409 -90.74 -83.80 -19.03
C GLY A 409 -90.44 -82.38 -18.52
N TYR A 410 -91.00 -82.00 -17.37
CA TYR A 410 -90.72 -80.69 -16.76
C TYR A 410 -89.24 -80.52 -16.37
N VAL A 411 -88.63 -81.58 -15.82
CA VAL A 411 -87.22 -81.59 -15.41
C VAL A 411 -86.26 -81.66 -16.61
N SER A 412 -86.58 -82.41 -17.67
CA SER A 412 -85.67 -82.60 -18.80
C SER A 412 -85.75 -81.55 -19.90
N ALA A 413 -86.86 -80.80 -20.02
CA ALA A 413 -87.07 -79.86 -21.11
C ALA A 413 -87.33 -78.41 -20.65
N THR A 414 -88.26 -78.20 -19.71
CA THR A 414 -88.69 -76.85 -19.30
C THR A 414 -87.62 -76.16 -18.44
N LEU A 415 -87.25 -76.79 -17.32
CA LEU A 415 -86.34 -76.21 -16.33
C LEU A 415 -84.96 -75.80 -16.91
N PRO A 416 -84.31 -76.56 -17.82
CA PRO A 416 -83.06 -76.15 -18.45
C PRO A 416 -83.22 -74.92 -19.35
N SER A 417 -84.34 -74.79 -20.07
CA SER A 417 -84.58 -73.65 -20.96
C SER A 417 -84.84 -72.33 -20.21
N GLU A 418 -85.56 -72.38 -19.09
CA GLU A 418 -85.82 -71.21 -18.25
C GLU A 418 -84.53 -70.72 -17.57
N LEU A 419 -83.71 -71.64 -17.06
CA LEU A 419 -82.38 -71.33 -16.53
C LEU A 419 -81.44 -70.74 -17.61
N GLN A 420 -81.45 -71.28 -18.83
CA GLN A 420 -80.59 -70.78 -19.91
C GLN A 420 -81.03 -69.38 -20.41
N ALA A 421 -82.33 -69.08 -20.39
CA ALA A 421 -82.84 -67.75 -20.72
C ALA A 421 -82.44 -66.70 -19.66
N ALA A 422 -82.68 -67.00 -18.38
CA ALA A 422 -82.33 -66.09 -17.27
C ALA A 422 -80.81 -65.82 -17.18
N LEU A 423 -79.97 -66.84 -17.43
CA LEU A 423 -78.52 -66.66 -17.44
C LEU A 423 -78.04 -65.78 -18.61
N ARG A 424 -78.65 -65.88 -19.80
CA ARG A 424 -78.28 -65.05 -20.95
C ARG A 424 -78.58 -63.57 -20.75
N GLU A 425 -79.72 -63.24 -20.15
CA GLU A 425 -80.08 -61.85 -19.81
C GLU A 425 -79.04 -61.21 -18.87
N MET A 426 -78.52 -61.98 -17.90
CA MET A 426 -77.48 -61.51 -16.98
C MET A 426 -76.10 -61.40 -17.63
N THR A 427 -75.73 -62.29 -18.57
CA THR A 427 -74.41 -62.24 -19.21
C THR A 427 -74.28 -61.14 -20.25
N ASP A 428 -75.30 -60.93 -21.09
CA ASP A 428 -75.25 -59.94 -22.18
C ASP A 428 -75.20 -58.48 -21.65
N GLY A 429 -75.67 -58.23 -20.42
CA GLY A 429 -75.50 -56.94 -19.74
C GLY A 429 -74.06 -56.65 -19.28
N ILE A 430 -73.23 -57.68 -19.11
CA ILE A 430 -71.85 -57.53 -18.61
C ILE A 430 -70.88 -57.29 -19.76
N ALA A 431 -70.90 -58.15 -20.78
CA ALA A 431 -70.08 -58.05 -21.99
C ALA A 431 -70.79 -58.71 -23.19
N LYS A 432 -70.72 -58.06 -24.35
CA LYS A 432 -71.41 -58.50 -25.56
C LYS A 432 -70.81 -59.79 -26.14
N ALA A 433 -71.63 -60.83 -26.30
CA ALA A 433 -71.21 -62.07 -26.96
C ALA A 433 -71.04 -61.88 -28.50
N GLU A 434 -69.97 -62.45 -29.08
CA GLU A 434 -69.53 -62.25 -30.48
C GLU A 434 -70.57 -62.52 -31.60
N LYS A 435 -71.72 -63.12 -31.27
CA LYS A 435 -72.80 -63.46 -32.23
C LYS A 435 -74.20 -63.05 -31.75
N SER A 436 -74.30 -62.08 -30.84
CA SER A 436 -75.58 -61.52 -30.40
C SER A 436 -76.11 -60.46 -31.38
N VAL A 437 -77.42 -60.51 -31.65
CA VAL A 437 -78.15 -59.51 -32.48
C VAL A 437 -78.72 -58.38 -31.62
N ALA A 438 -78.38 -58.33 -30.32
CA ALA A 438 -78.77 -57.27 -29.42
C ALA A 438 -78.12 -55.93 -29.80
N LYS A 439 -78.90 -54.84 -29.75
CA LYS A 439 -78.54 -53.52 -30.29
C LYS A 439 -77.62 -52.67 -29.41
N GLU A 440 -77.31 -53.10 -28.19
CA GLU A 440 -76.58 -52.29 -27.21
C GLU A 440 -75.33 -52.99 -26.66
N ASP A 441 -74.33 -52.19 -26.29
CA ASP A 441 -73.06 -52.65 -25.74
C ASP A 441 -73.15 -52.87 -24.22
N GLY A 442 -72.41 -53.85 -23.71
CA GLY A 442 -72.38 -54.22 -22.29
C GLY A 442 -71.64 -53.20 -21.42
N HIS A 443 -71.68 -53.39 -20.10
CA HIS A 443 -71.01 -52.48 -19.16
C HIS A 443 -69.49 -52.42 -19.34
N LEU A 444 -68.83 -53.55 -19.64
CA LEU A 444 -67.38 -53.57 -19.90
C LEU A 444 -67.02 -52.89 -21.24
N ASP A 445 -67.82 -53.12 -22.27
CA ASP A 445 -67.68 -52.50 -23.59
C ASP A 445 -67.77 -50.96 -23.50
N LYS A 446 -68.74 -50.45 -22.71
CA LYS A 446 -68.93 -49.02 -22.42
C LYS A 446 -67.75 -48.39 -21.66
N ILE A 447 -67.00 -49.16 -20.87
CA ILE A 447 -65.79 -48.69 -20.18
C ILE A 447 -64.60 -48.65 -21.15
N ALA A 448 -64.41 -49.69 -21.96
CA ALA A 448 -63.36 -49.74 -22.98
C ALA A 448 -63.48 -48.57 -23.97
N ASN A 449 -64.68 -48.34 -24.51
CA ASN A 449 -64.95 -47.24 -25.46
C ASN A 449 -64.67 -45.85 -24.86
N LYS A 450 -64.91 -45.65 -23.55
CA LYS A 450 -64.59 -44.37 -22.88
C LYS A 450 -63.09 -44.19 -22.66
N ALA A 451 -62.37 -45.26 -22.32
CA ALA A 451 -60.92 -45.22 -22.18
C ALA A 451 -60.23 -44.93 -23.52
N GLU A 452 -60.69 -45.56 -24.61
CA GLU A 452 -60.20 -45.29 -25.97
C GLU A 452 -60.50 -43.85 -26.41
N SER A 453 -61.71 -43.33 -26.12
CA SER A 453 -62.08 -41.95 -26.43
C SER A 453 -61.25 -40.92 -25.67
N TYR A 454 -60.87 -41.20 -24.41
CA TYR A 454 -59.95 -40.36 -23.65
C TYR A 454 -58.50 -40.45 -24.16
N ALA A 455 -58.03 -41.62 -24.58
CA ALA A 455 -56.71 -41.74 -25.20
C ALA A 455 -56.61 -40.92 -26.50
N LYS A 456 -57.66 -40.94 -27.32
CA LYS A 456 -57.74 -40.18 -28.58
C LYS A 456 -57.71 -38.66 -28.43
N SER A 457 -57.99 -38.09 -27.25
CA SER A 457 -57.83 -36.63 -27.04
C SER A 457 -56.37 -36.17 -26.96
N PHE A 458 -55.40 -37.10 -26.99
CA PHE A 458 -53.96 -36.81 -27.00
C PHE A 458 -53.29 -37.13 -28.35
N GLU A 459 -54.07 -37.43 -29.40
CA GLU A 459 -53.55 -37.66 -30.75
C GLU A 459 -53.58 -36.37 -31.61
N GLY A 460 -52.53 -36.15 -32.40
CA GLY A 460 -52.46 -35.06 -33.38
C GLY A 460 -52.36 -33.66 -32.76
N GLU A 461 -52.88 -32.64 -33.47
CA GLU A 461 -52.76 -31.23 -33.10
C GLU A 461 -53.46 -30.87 -31.77
N ALA A 462 -54.43 -31.68 -31.32
CA ALA A 462 -55.13 -31.48 -30.05
C ALA A 462 -54.19 -31.54 -28.83
N PHE A 463 -53.12 -32.34 -28.89
CA PHE A 463 -52.11 -32.38 -27.83
C PHE A 463 -51.38 -31.03 -27.69
N GLY A 464 -51.12 -30.35 -28.81
CA GLY A 464 -50.49 -29.03 -28.82
C GLY A 464 -51.32 -27.99 -28.07
N SER A 465 -52.62 -27.92 -28.36
CA SER A 465 -53.53 -26.97 -27.69
C SER A 465 -53.68 -27.23 -26.19
N ILE A 466 -53.70 -28.49 -25.74
CA ILE A 466 -53.76 -28.83 -24.31
C ILE A 466 -52.48 -28.40 -23.59
N VAL A 467 -51.31 -28.62 -24.20
CA VAL A 467 -50.02 -28.19 -23.65
C VAL A 467 -49.90 -26.66 -23.65
N GLU A 468 -50.41 -25.98 -24.69
CA GLU A 468 -50.43 -24.52 -24.77
C GLU A 468 -51.33 -23.89 -23.69
N GLU A 469 -52.50 -24.48 -23.41
CA GLU A 469 -53.37 -24.07 -22.31
C GLU A 469 -52.69 -24.24 -20.94
N TRP A 470 -52.03 -25.37 -20.69
CA TRP A 470 -51.26 -25.59 -19.45
C TRP A 470 -50.08 -24.61 -19.30
N ILE A 471 -49.34 -24.34 -20.38
CA ILE A 471 -48.26 -23.36 -20.38
C ILE A 471 -48.82 -21.95 -20.08
N TYR A 472 -49.96 -21.60 -20.66
CA TYR A 472 -50.63 -20.33 -20.38
C TYR A 472 -51.03 -20.22 -18.90
N GLU A 473 -51.68 -21.24 -18.32
CA GLU A 473 -52.03 -21.25 -16.88
C GLU A 473 -50.81 -21.12 -15.97
N ILE A 474 -49.70 -21.80 -16.29
CA ILE A 474 -48.43 -21.71 -15.55
C ILE A 474 -47.83 -20.30 -15.65
N LEU A 475 -47.85 -19.67 -16.84
CA LEU A 475 -47.33 -18.31 -17.04
C LEU A 475 -48.22 -17.21 -16.44
N GLN A 476 -49.53 -17.45 -16.30
CA GLN A 476 -50.42 -16.56 -15.55
C GLN A 476 -50.28 -16.68 -14.03
N ASN A 477 -49.52 -17.66 -13.52
CA ASN A 477 -49.27 -17.77 -12.09
C ASN A 477 -48.45 -16.57 -11.57
N VAL A 478 -49.01 -15.88 -10.56
CA VAL A 478 -48.45 -14.63 -10.02
C VAL A 478 -47.00 -14.78 -9.52
N MET A 479 -46.64 -15.95 -8.96
CA MET A 479 -45.26 -16.21 -8.54
C MET A 479 -44.32 -16.33 -9.75
N VAL A 480 -44.71 -17.10 -10.77
CA VAL A 480 -43.91 -17.30 -12.00
C VAL A 480 -43.66 -15.96 -12.68
N LYS A 481 -44.70 -15.13 -12.81
CA LYS A 481 -44.60 -13.78 -13.37
C LYS A 481 -43.64 -12.87 -12.58
N HIS A 482 -43.74 -12.87 -11.25
CA HIS A 482 -42.81 -12.12 -10.39
C HIS A 482 -41.35 -12.55 -10.57
N TRP A 483 -41.08 -13.86 -10.71
CA TRP A 483 -39.72 -14.34 -10.98
C TRP A 483 -39.18 -13.93 -12.36
N PHE A 484 -40.03 -13.92 -13.39
CA PHE A 484 -39.67 -13.39 -14.72
C PHE A 484 -39.39 -11.87 -14.67
N ASP A 485 -40.25 -11.09 -14.03
CA ASP A 485 -40.08 -9.63 -13.89
C ASP A 485 -38.81 -9.28 -13.09
N ALA A 486 -38.50 -10.06 -12.04
CA ALA A 486 -37.26 -9.92 -11.27
C ALA A 486 -36.02 -10.29 -12.09
N TYR A 487 -36.08 -11.37 -12.89
CA TYR A 487 -34.99 -11.77 -13.77
C TYR A 487 -34.71 -10.74 -14.87
N ALA A 488 -35.76 -10.19 -15.49
CA ALA A 488 -35.65 -9.14 -16.49
C ALA A 488 -35.09 -7.83 -15.89
N SER A 489 -35.58 -7.43 -14.71
CA SER A 489 -35.13 -6.22 -14.02
C SER A 489 -33.66 -6.30 -13.60
N ASN A 490 -33.23 -7.43 -13.01
CA ASN A 490 -31.85 -7.62 -12.55
C ASN A 490 -30.84 -7.75 -13.70
N ASN A 491 -31.29 -8.14 -14.90
CA ASN A 491 -30.42 -8.28 -16.08
C ASN A 491 -30.58 -7.14 -17.10
N ASN A 492 -31.38 -6.10 -16.84
CA ASN A 492 -31.76 -5.08 -17.83
C ASN A 492 -30.54 -4.43 -18.54
N GLY A 493 -29.46 -4.13 -17.79
CA GLY A 493 -28.20 -3.64 -18.36
C GLY A 493 -27.49 -4.66 -19.26
N ARG A 494 -27.42 -5.93 -18.84
CA ARG A 494 -26.84 -7.02 -19.65
C ARG A 494 -27.67 -7.34 -20.89
N LEU A 495 -29.00 -7.24 -20.79
CA LEU A 495 -29.91 -7.48 -21.91
C LEU A 495 -29.82 -6.36 -22.95
N THR A 496 -29.72 -5.10 -22.53
CA THR A 496 -29.50 -3.96 -23.45
C THR A 496 -28.10 -3.95 -24.05
N GLU A 497 -27.05 -4.25 -23.28
CA GLU A 497 -25.69 -4.44 -23.83
C GLU A 497 -25.61 -5.62 -24.81
N SER A 498 -26.22 -6.76 -24.48
CA SER A 498 -26.25 -7.94 -25.37
C SER A 498 -27.05 -7.66 -26.65
N TYR A 499 -28.18 -6.95 -26.57
CA TYR A 499 -28.96 -6.55 -27.74
C TYR A 499 -28.20 -5.55 -28.63
N HIS A 500 -27.58 -4.52 -28.05
CA HIS A 500 -26.74 -3.57 -28.81
C HIS A 500 -25.44 -4.21 -29.33
N SER A 501 -24.93 -5.25 -28.68
CA SER A 501 -23.83 -6.09 -29.17
C SER A 501 -24.26 -6.91 -30.40
N ALA A 502 -25.34 -7.69 -30.28
CA ALA A 502 -25.86 -8.54 -31.37
C ALA A 502 -26.25 -7.74 -32.62
N VAL A 503 -26.89 -6.58 -32.44
CA VAL A 503 -27.22 -5.67 -33.55
C VAL A 503 -25.97 -5.05 -34.20
N LYS A 504 -24.89 -4.83 -33.44
CA LYS A 504 -23.60 -4.37 -34.00
C LYS A 504 -22.79 -5.47 -34.69
N THR A 505 -22.94 -6.73 -34.29
CA THR A 505 -22.22 -7.88 -34.90
C THR A 505 -22.94 -8.48 -36.10
N GLY A 506 -24.12 -7.99 -36.47
CA GLY A 506 -24.81 -8.39 -37.70
C GLY A 506 -25.39 -9.80 -37.68
N LEU A 507 -25.69 -10.34 -36.49
CA LEU A 507 -26.33 -11.65 -36.35
C LEU A 507 -27.82 -11.55 -36.69
N SER A 508 -28.16 -12.04 -37.88
CA SER A 508 -29.55 -12.22 -38.35
C SER A 508 -30.32 -13.17 -37.43
N SER A 509 -31.64 -12.98 -37.33
CA SER A 509 -32.57 -13.75 -36.51
C SER A 509 -32.84 -15.18 -37.00
N GLU A 510 -31.95 -15.77 -37.79
CA GLU A 510 -32.05 -17.14 -38.36
C GLU A 510 -31.10 -18.14 -37.67
N GLN A 511 -30.53 -17.78 -36.50
CA GLN A 511 -29.63 -18.64 -35.71
C GLN A 511 -29.96 -18.65 -34.21
N PHE A 512 -31.25 -18.72 -33.86
CA PHE A 512 -31.75 -19.09 -32.54
C PHE A 512 -32.67 -20.30 -32.62
#